data_AF-M8DC11-F1
#
_entry.id   AF-M8DC11-F1
#
_cell.length_a   1.000
_cell.length_b   1.000
_cell.length_c   1.000
_cell.angle_alpha   90.00
_cell.angle_beta   90.00
_cell.angle_gamma   90.00
#
_symmetry.space_group_name_H-M   'P 1'
#
loop_
_entity.id
_entity.type
_entity.pdbx_description
1 polymer ?
#
loop_
_entity_poly.entity_id
_entity_poly.type
_entity_poly.pdbx_seq_one_letter_code
_entity_poly.pdbx_strand_id
1 'polypeptide(L)'
;MRFFCKNGKESFFMFGRKWRTTLAAIFLFFLAWIMNARFPHEVQLVDNLFQIFGVPAWSNGTSGLHYAAFLPLSMMALAYAMMVYVTKRPGIMLLVLLLAVGLLPKQQELVRWYQRNFADGIYMLEYKEERSGCTAKTSAEGVRNGTCVVVLQNHGEQPARFEISVYGPSGRKRAAVLTGYPVEVKSRENVRLELPVEPGGQGDIVYEEWGAPRITISSAGKRRDL
;
A
#
# COMPACT_ATOMS: atom_id res chain seq x y z
N MET A 1 -23.03 7.27 -61.41
CA MET A 1 -22.51 7.37 -60.03
C MET A 1 -23.70 7.57 -59.09
N ARG A 2 -24.04 6.59 -58.25
CA ARG A 2 -25.08 6.73 -57.21
C ARG A 2 -24.38 7.00 -55.88
N PHE A 3 -24.56 8.22 -55.35
CA PHE A 3 -24.13 8.57 -54.01
C PHE A 3 -25.05 7.88 -53.00
N PHE A 4 -24.54 6.86 -52.31
CA PHE A 4 -25.20 6.30 -51.14
C PHE A 4 -25.05 7.28 -49.98
N CYS A 5 -26.11 8.01 -49.68
CA CYS A 5 -26.23 8.78 -48.45
C CYS A 5 -26.42 7.78 -47.29
N LYS A 6 -25.33 7.46 -46.58
CA LYS A 6 -25.35 6.57 -45.43
C LYS A 6 -25.90 7.33 -44.23
N ASN A 7 -27.20 7.16 -44.01
CA ASN A 7 -27.97 7.72 -42.90
C ASN A 7 -27.25 7.57 -41.54
N GLY A 8 -26.94 8.70 -40.91
CA GLY A 8 -26.36 8.84 -39.57
C GLY A 8 -27.35 8.59 -38.43
N LYS A 9 -28.01 7.42 -38.42
CA LYS A 9 -28.96 7.04 -37.36
C LYS A 9 -28.65 5.73 -36.63
N GLU A 10 -27.49 5.11 -36.89
CA GLU A 10 -27.11 3.87 -36.18
C GLU A 10 -26.44 4.10 -34.82
N SER A 11 -26.14 5.34 -34.44
CA SER A 11 -25.46 5.63 -33.17
C SER A 11 -26.36 5.56 -31.94
N PHE A 12 -27.68 5.61 -32.09
CA PHE A 12 -28.59 5.75 -30.94
C PHE A 12 -29.16 4.42 -30.42
N PHE A 13 -29.25 3.37 -31.25
CA PHE A 13 -29.96 2.14 -30.88
C PHE A 13 -29.05 0.95 -30.48
N MET A 14 -27.73 1.09 -30.56
CA MET A 14 -26.77 0.09 -30.07
C MET A 14 -26.46 0.24 -28.56
N PHE A 15 -27.31 0.94 -27.81
CA PHE A 15 -27.07 1.37 -26.44
C PHE A 15 -27.46 0.32 -25.37
N GLY A 16 -28.39 -0.61 -25.65
CA GLY A 16 -29.00 -1.45 -24.60
C GLY A 16 -28.20 -2.66 -24.10
N ARG A 17 -27.37 -3.30 -24.94
CA ARG A 17 -26.58 -4.50 -24.55
C ARG A 17 -25.08 -4.25 -24.41
N LYS A 18 -24.54 -3.32 -25.20
CA LYS A 18 -23.11 -2.98 -25.22
C LYS A 18 -22.67 -2.07 -24.06
N TRP A 19 -23.57 -1.27 -23.49
CA TRP A 19 -23.24 -0.43 -22.33
C TRP A 19 -22.86 -1.26 -21.10
N ARG A 20 -23.49 -2.42 -20.87
CA ARG A 20 -23.17 -3.33 -19.75
C ARG A 20 -21.73 -3.81 -19.84
N THR A 21 -21.29 -4.21 -21.02
CA THR A 21 -19.91 -4.65 -21.27
C THR A 21 -18.91 -3.49 -21.17
N THR A 22 -19.28 -2.28 -21.63
CA THR A 22 -18.44 -1.09 -21.46
C THR A 22 -18.27 -0.73 -19.98
N LEU A 23 -19.36 -0.72 -19.21
CA LEU A 23 -19.29 -0.45 -17.77
C LEU A 23 -18.52 -1.52 -17.03
N ALA A 24 -18.71 -2.80 -17.36
CA ALA A 24 -17.93 -3.89 -16.77
C ALA A 24 -16.43 -3.74 -17.06
N ALA A 25 -16.06 -3.34 -18.29
CA ALA A 25 -14.68 -3.13 -18.67
C ALA A 25 -14.06 -1.92 -17.96
N ILE A 26 -14.79 -0.80 -17.85
CA ILE A 26 -14.38 0.38 -17.08
C ILE A 26 -14.19 0.02 -15.60
N PHE A 27 -15.15 -0.71 -15.02
CA PHE A 27 -15.09 -1.16 -13.65
C PHE A 27 -13.88 -2.08 -13.40
N LEU A 28 -13.65 -3.07 -14.26
CA LEU A 28 -12.49 -3.96 -14.17
C LEU A 28 -11.17 -3.19 -14.27
N PHE A 29 -11.10 -2.19 -15.14
CA PHE A 29 -9.93 -1.34 -15.28
C PHE A 29 -9.64 -0.55 -14.00
N PHE A 30 -10.67 0.12 -13.44
CA PHE A 30 -10.50 0.85 -12.17
C PHE A 30 -10.21 -0.07 -10.99
N LEU A 31 -10.82 -1.26 -10.96
CA LEU A 31 -10.56 -2.25 -9.93
C LEU A 31 -9.11 -2.73 -10.00
N ALA A 32 -8.58 -3.02 -11.20
CA ALA A 32 -7.17 -3.35 -11.39
C ALA A 32 -6.25 -2.20 -10.95
N TRP A 33 -6.62 -0.95 -11.26
CA TRP A 33 -5.87 0.24 -10.83
C TRP A 33 -5.86 0.39 -9.30
N ILE A 34 -6.99 0.17 -8.62
CA ILE A 34 -7.09 0.23 -7.16
C ILE A 34 -6.31 -0.91 -6.51
N MET A 35 -6.34 -2.13 -7.07
CA MET A 35 -5.60 -3.27 -6.50
C MET A 35 -4.08 -3.08 -6.53
N ASN A 36 -3.58 -2.23 -7.42
CA ASN A 36 -2.18 -1.83 -7.48
C ASN A 36 -1.86 -0.64 -6.54
N ALA A 37 -2.85 -0.11 -5.80
CA ALA A 37 -2.61 0.91 -4.81
C ALA A 37 -1.79 0.33 -3.66
N ARG A 38 -0.79 1.09 -3.24
CA ARG A 38 0.03 0.78 -2.07
C ARG A 38 -0.72 1.22 -0.82
N PHE A 39 -1.03 0.26 0.04
CA PHE A 39 -1.67 0.51 1.32
C PHE A 39 -1.25 -0.59 2.30
N PRO A 40 -0.74 -0.26 3.50
CA PRO A 40 -0.43 1.07 4.04
C PRO A 40 0.99 1.56 3.71
N HIS A 41 1.98 0.67 3.56
CA HIS A 41 3.39 0.95 3.24
C HIS A 41 3.94 -0.16 2.34
N GLU A 42 4.68 0.21 1.27
CA GLU A 42 5.41 -0.59 0.24
C GLU A 42 4.67 -1.77 -0.44
N VAL A 43 3.87 -2.51 0.33
CA VAL A 43 3.07 -3.66 -0.06
C VAL A 43 1.82 -3.22 -0.81
N GLN A 44 1.58 -3.87 -1.94
CA GLN A 44 0.39 -3.62 -2.76
C GLN A 44 -0.82 -4.32 -2.15
N LEU A 45 -2.02 -3.75 -2.33
CA LEU A 45 -3.26 -4.39 -1.86
C LEU A 45 -3.41 -5.83 -2.36
N VAL A 46 -2.96 -6.11 -3.58
CA VAL A 46 -2.97 -7.45 -4.16
C VAL A 46 -2.08 -8.43 -3.40
N ASP A 47 -0.96 -7.99 -2.83
CA ASP A 47 -0.05 -8.86 -2.08
C ASP A 47 -0.70 -9.32 -0.77
N ASN A 48 -1.38 -8.41 -0.08
CA ASN A 48 -2.14 -8.73 1.12
C ASN A 48 -3.26 -9.73 0.82
N LEU A 49 -3.93 -9.58 -0.33
CA LEU A 49 -4.96 -10.53 -0.75
C LEU A 49 -4.37 -11.94 -0.93
N PHE A 50 -3.22 -12.06 -1.59
CA PHE A 50 -2.53 -13.34 -1.77
C PHE A 50 -2.12 -13.96 -0.43
N GLN A 51 -1.61 -13.15 0.51
CA GLN A 51 -1.27 -13.61 1.86
C GLN A 51 -2.50 -14.15 2.62
N ILE A 52 -3.67 -13.51 2.49
CA ILE A 52 -4.93 -14.01 3.09
C ILE A 52 -5.31 -15.39 2.52
N PHE A 53 -5.09 -15.61 1.21
CA PHE A 53 -5.31 -16.89 0.57
C PHE A 53 -4.18 -17.91 0.80
N GLY A 54 -3.14 -17.55 1.57
CA GLY A 54 -2.01 -18.42 1.89
C GLY A 54 -1.05 -18.65 0.70
N VAL A 55 -1.12 -17.81 -0.33
CA VAL A 55 -0.27 -17.91 -1.52
C VAL A 55 0.84 -16.87 -1.44
N PRO A 56 2.11 -17.23 -1.70
CA PRO A 56 3.19 -16.25 -1.73
C PRO A 56 3.01 -15.28 -2.91
N ALA A 57 3.03 -13.97 -2.63
CA ALA A 57 2.93 -12.93 -3.64
C ALA A 57 4.19 -12.87 -4.55
N TRP A 58 5.33 -13.34 -4.04
CA TRP A 58 6.63 -13.30 -4.70
C TRP A 58 7.27 -14.69 -4.72
N SER A 59 8.09 -14.96 -5.74
CA SER A 59 8.83 -16.22 -5.83
C SER A 59 9.88 -16.39 -4.74
N ASN A 60 10.50 -15.29 -4.29
CA ASN A 60 11.56 -15.33 -3.27
C ASN A 60 11.35 -14.27 -2.19
N GLY A 61 10.29 -14.44 -1.40
CA GLY A 61 9.96 -13.62 -0.24
C GLY A 61 9.53 -12.19 -0.62
N THR A 62 10.50 -11.31 -0.83
CA THR A 62 10.31 -9.89 -1.20
C THR A 62 11.04 -9.53 -2.50
N SER A 63 11.56 -10.53 -3.21
CA SER A 63 12.34 -10.38 -4.43
C SER A 63 11.97 -11.45 -5.46
N GLY A 64 12.31 -11.21 -6.72
CA GLY A 64 12.06 -12.15 -7.82
C GLY A 64 10.75 -11.88 -8.56
N LEU A 65 10.12 -12.94 -9.06
CA LEU A 65 8.91 -12.81 -9.87
C LEU A 65 7.70 -12.50 -8.97
N HIS A 66 7.01 -11.41 -9.30
CA HIS A 66 5.86 -10.92 -8.56
C HIS A 66 4.58 -11.57 -9.09
N TYR A 67 4.19 -12.71 -8.53
CA TYR A 67 3.00 -13.45 -8.96
C TYR A 67 1.72 -12.65 -8.75
N ALA A 68 1.65 -11.88 -7.67
CA ALA A 68 0.49 -11.09 -7.33
C ALA A 68 0.18 -10.01 -8.39
N ALA A 69 1.19 -9.49 -9.10
CA ALA A 69 0.98 -8.55 -10.22
C ALA A 69 0.24 -9.15 -11.41
N PHE A 70 0.24 -10.48 -11.60
CA PHE A 70 -0.49 -11.10 -12.70
C PHE A 70 -2.00 -10.94 -12.57
N LEU A 71 -2.53 -10.83 -11.34
CA LEU A 71 -3.97 -10.63 -11.13
C LEU A 71 -4.46 -9.30 -11.71
N PRO A 72 -3.97 -8.11 -11.29
CA PRO A 72 -4.39 -6.84 -11.88
C PRO A 72 -4.02 -6.74 -13.36
N LEU A 73 -2.90 -7.34 -13.79
CA LEU A 73 -2.54 -7.39 -15.22
C LEU A 73 -3.56 -8.17 -16.05
N SER A 74 -4.00 -9.33 -15.58
CA SER A 74 -5.03 -10.13 -16.25
C SER A 74 -6.37 -9.40 -16.32
N MET A 75 -6.73 -8.65 -15.27
CA MET A 75 -7.93 -7.83 -15.23
C MET A 75 -7.87 -6.66 -16.23
N MET A 76 -6.70 -6.00 -16.33
CA MET A 76 -6.45 -4.98 -17.35
C MET A 76 -6.54 -5.54 -18.77
N ALA A 77 -5.93 -6.71 -19.01
CA ALA A 77 -5.99 -7.39 -20.31
C ALA A 77 -7.43 -7.77 -20.68
N LEU A 78 -8.21 -8.28 -19.71
CA LEU A 78 -9.61 -8.62 -19.89
C LEU A 78 -10.47 -7.37 -20.16
N ALA A 79 -10.25 -6.29 -19.41
CA ALA A 79 -10.91 -5.01 -19.65
C ALA A 79 -10.64 -4.50 -21.08
N TYR A 80 -9.38 -4.57 -21.52
CA TYR A 80 -9.01 -4.19 -22.88
C TYR A 80 -9.69 -5.08 -23.94
N ALA A 81 -9.68 -6.41 -23.76
CA ALA A 81 -10.34 -7.34 -24.67
C ALA A 81 -11.86 -7.06 -24.78
N MET A 82 -12.52 -6.77 -23.65
CA MET A 82 -13.92 -6.35 -23.63
C MET A 82 -14.14 -5.03 -24.39
N MET A 83 -13.22 -4.07 -24.28
CA MET A 83 -13.32 -2.82 -25.04
C MET A 83 -13.16 -3.05 -26.54
N VAL A 84 -12.18 -3.86 -26.97
CA VAL A 84 -12.00 -4.24 -28.39
C VAL A 84 -13.26 -4.88 -28.96
N TYR A 85 -13.95 -5.71 -28.18
CA TYR A 85 -15.20 -6.33 -28.60
C TYR A 85 -16.35 -5.31 -28.80
N VAL A 86 -16.39 -4.25 -27.98
CA VAL A 86 -17.52 -3.32 -27.95
C VAL A 86 -17.33 -2.12 -28.88
N THR A 87 -16.11 -1.59 -28.98
CA THR A 87 -15.79 -0.38 -29.75
C THR A 87 -14.99 -0.68 -31.02
N LYS A 88 -15.29 0.07 -32.09
CA LYS A 88 -14.50 0.04 -33.34
C LYS A 88 -13.16 0.78 -33.22
N ARG A 89 -12.94 1.52 -32.13
CA ARG A 89 -11.73 2.32 -31.88
C ARG A 89 -11.18 2.06 -30.46
N PRO A 90 -10.71 0.84 -30.15
CA PRO A 90 -10.23 0.49 -28.81
C PRO A 90 -9.02 1.32 -28.37
N GLY A 91 -8.14 1.71 -29.30
CA GLY A 91 -6.97 2.54 -28.99
C GLY A 91 -7.34 3.91 -28.41
N ILE A 92 -8.42 4.54 -28.90
CA ILE A 92 -8.88 5.83 -28.35
C ILE A 92 -9.43 5.64 -26.93
N MET A 93 -10.20 4.57 -26.69
CA MET A 93 -10.69 4.29 -25.33
C MET A 93 -9.56 4.00 -24.35
N LEU A 94 -8.55 3.23 -24.75
CA LEU A 94 -7.38 2.97 -23.92
C LEU A 94 -6.65 4.28 -23.58
N LEU A 95 -6.45 5.16 -24.57
CA LEU A 95 -5.83 6.46 -24.37
C LEU A 95 -6.66 7.33 -23.41
N VAL A 96 -7.99 7.33 -23.54
CA VAL A 96 -8.88 8.04 -22.60
C VAL A 96 -8.76 7.48 -21.18
N LEU A 97 -8.66 6.16 -21.00
CA LEU A 97 -8.50 5.54 -19.68
C LEU A 97 -7.14 5.82 -19.05
N LEU A 98 -6.07 5.78 -19.84
CA LEU A 98 -4.74 6.16 -19.39
C LEU A 98 -4.68 7.64 -18.99
N LEU A 99 -5.30 8.52 -19.78
CA LEU A 99 -5.46 9.94 -19.42
C LEU A 99 -6.31 10.11 -18.15
N ALA A 100 -7.40 9.36 -18.03
CA ALA A 100 -8.24 9.40 -16.83
C ALA A 100 -7.43 9.01 -15.59
N VAL A 101 -6.63 7.95 -15.64
CA VAL A 101 -5.74 7.56 -14.54
C VAL A 101 -4.69 8.62 -14.24
N GLY A 102 -4.14 9.27 -15.26
CA GLY A 102 -3.19 10.38 -15.07
C GLY A 102 -3.80 11.64 -14.45
N LEU A 103 -5.09 11.87 -14.67
CA LEU A 103 -5.84 13.02 -14.14
C LEU A 103 -6.48 12.74 -12.77
N LEU A 104 -6.68 11.47 -12.42
CA LEU A 104 -7.21 11.10 -11.12
C LEU A 104 -6.20 11.47 -10.01
N PRO A 105 -6.69 11.81 -8.81
CA PRO A 105 -5.82 12.03 -7.68
C PRO A 105 -4.95 10.80 -7.45
N LYS A 106 -3.68 11.02 -7.08
CA LYS A 106 -2.75 9.94 -6.79
C LYS A 106 -3.39 8.97 -5.79
N GLN A 107 -3.14 7.68 -5.96
CA GLN A 107 -3.70 6.62 -5.11
C GLN A 107 -3.52 6.90 -3.60
N GLN A 108 -2.43 7.58 -3.23
CA GLN A 108 -2.15 8.03 -1.87
C GLN A 108 -3.24 8.94 -1.27
N GLU A 109 -3.86 9.80 -2.06
CA GLU A 109 -4.94 10.69 -1.58
C GLU A 109 -6.23 9.91 -1.33
N LEU A 110 -6.53 8.91 -2.17
CA LEU A 110 -7.67 8.02 -1.94
C LEU A 110 -7.48 7.20 -0.67
N VAL A 111 -6.25 6.72 -0.44
CA VAL A 111 -5.82 6.04 0.78
C VAL A 111 -6.01 6.93 2.01
N ARG A 112 -5.54 8.19 1.97
CA ARG A 112 -5.73 9.14 3.06
C ARG A 112 -7.20 9.43 3.33
N TRP A 113 -7.99 9.60 2.27
CA TRP A 113 -9.43 9.81 2.40
C TRP A 113 -10.12 8.61 3.06
N TYR A 114 -9.75 7.39 2.68
CA TYR A 114 -10.22 6.17 3.33
C TYR A 114 -9.81 6.13 4.81
N GLN A 115 -8.55 6.45 5.13
CA GLN A 115 -8.05 6.48 6.50
C GLN A 115 -8.76 7.48 7.41
N ARG A 116 -9.19 8.62 6.84
CA ARG A 116 -9.92 9.66 7.57
C ARG A 116 -11.37 9.30 7.85
N ASN A 117 -12.05 8.67 6.89
CA ASN A 117 -13.50 8.55 6.91
C ASN A 117 -14.01 7.13 7.25
N PHE A 118 -13.21 6.09 6.99
CA PHE A 118 -13.66 4.69 7.09
C PHE A 118 -12.74 3.78 7.90
N ALA A 119 -11.47 4.14 8.05
CA ALA A 119 -10.54 3.31 8.81
C ALA A 119 -10.66 3.56 10.31
N ASP A 120 -10.58 2.48 11.09
CA ASP A 120 -10.62 2.53 12.54
C ASP A 120 -9.32 1.98 13.17
N GLY A 121 -9.05 2.41 14.41
CA GLY A 121 -7.99 1.86 15.26
C GLY A 121 -6.59 2.03 14.66
N ILE A 122 -5.87 0.93 14.42
CA ILE A 122 -4.51 0.99 13.85
C ILE A 122 -4.49 1.31 12.35
N TYR A 123 -5.63 1.27 11.66
CA TYR A 123 -5.69 1.50 10.21
C TYR A 123 -5.82 2.98 9.82
N MET A 124 -6.23 3.86 10.76
CA MET A 124 -6.26 5.32 10.56
C MET A 124 -4.89 6.00 10.73
N LEU A 125 -3.87 5.24 11.14
CA LEU A 125 -2.50 5.73 11.32
C LEU A 125 -1.73 5.71 9.99
N GLU A 126 -1.14 6.84 9.61
CA GLU A 126 -0.15 6.94 8.53
C GLU A 126 1.25 6.98 9.15
N TYR A 127 2.12 6.05 8.75
CA TYR A 127 3.54 6.12 9.10
C TYR A 127 4.25 7.09 8.16
N LYS A 128 5.06 8.00 8.71
CA LYS A 128 5.80 9.01 7.96
C LYS A 128 7.24 8.58 7.84
N GLU A 129 7.52 7.70 6.88
CA GLU A 129 8.85 7.17 6.62
C GLU A 129 9.90 8.28 6.48
N GLU A 130 9.58 9.35 5.73
CA GLU A 130 10.47 10.51 5.51
C GLU A 130 10.90 11.26 6.80
N ARG A 131 10.14 11.12 7.89
CA ARG A 131 10.43 11.76 9.19
C ARG A 131 10.83 10.75 10.26
N SER A 132 10.91 9.49 9.90
CA SER A 132 11.22 8.39 10.81
C SER A 132 12.60 7.85 10.48
N GLY A 133 13.33 7.42 11.51
CA GLY A 133 14.71 6.98 11.34
C GLY A 133 15.37 6.58 12.64
N CYS A 134 16.39 5.75 12.56
CA CYS A 134 17.18 5.34 13.71
C CYS A 134 18.56 5.99 13.66
N THR A 135 18.98 6.49 14.82
CA THR A 135 20.32 7.05 15.01
C THR A 135 21.05 6.21 16.04
N ALA A 136 22.32 5.92 15.79
CA ALA A 136 23.18 5.22 16.74
C ALA A 136 24.24 6.20 17.27
N LYS A 137 24.40 6.24 18.59
CA LYS A 137 25.45 7.00 19.27
C LYS A 137 26.38 6.03 19.98
N THR A 138 27.67 6.16 19.71
CA THR A 138 28.71 5.46 20.48
C THR A 138 29.07 6.32 21.69
N SER A 139 28.87 5.80 22.89
CA SER A 139 29.36 6.41 24.13
C SER A 139 30.89 6.37 24.18
N ALA A 140 31.51 7.24 24.98
CA ALA A 140 32.95 7.27 25.22
C ALA A 140 33.50 5.94 25.77
N GLU A 141 32.63 5.15 26.41
CA GLU A 141 32.91 3.82 26.97
C GLU A 141 32.77 2.69 25.93
N GLY A 142 32.56 3.01 24.65
CA GLY A 142 32.40 2.03 23.57
C GLY A 142 31.00 1.42 23.46
N VAL A 143 30.08 1.74 24.37
CA VAL A 143 28.68 1.29 24.34
C VAL A 143 27.92 2.03 23.25
N ARG A 144 27.40 1.31 22.24
CA ARG A 144 26.55 1.88 21.19
C ARG A 144 25.08 1.83 21.61
N ASN A 145 24.50 3.00 21.91
CA ASN A 145 23.07 3.17 22.16
C ASN A 145 22.37 3.65 20.89
N GLY A 146 21.22 3.04 20.56
CA GLY A 146 20.38 3.49 19.46
C GLY A 146 19.18 4.30 19.94
N THR A 147 18.71 5.24 19.14
CA THR A 147 17.40 5.90 19.32
C THR A 147 16.68 5.88 18.00
N CYS A 148 15.53 5.22 17.97
CA CYS A 148 14.65 5.19 16.81
C CYS A 148 13.53 6.21 17.00
N VAL A 149 13.37 7.08 16.01
CA VAL A 149 12.30 8.07 15.93
C VAL A 149 11.25 7.52 14.97
N VAL A 150 10.05 7.28 15.48
CA VAL A 150 8.89 6.82 14.69
C VAL A 150 7.83 7.90 14.70
N VAL A 151 7.45 8.39 13.52
CA VAL A 151 6.42 9.42 13.37
C VAL A 151 5.16 8.79 12.79
N LEU A 152 4.08 8.81 13.56
CA LEU A 152 2.76 8.33 13.17
C LEU A 152 1.78 9.51 13.17
N GLN A 153 0.99 9.62 12.10
CA GLN A 153 -0.07 10.60 11.98
C GLN A 153 -1.43 9.91 12.10
N ASN A 154 -2.25 10.34 13.06
CA ASN A 154 -3.64 9.89 13.14
C ASN A 154 -4.52 10.75 12.22
N HIS A 155 -5.16 10.12 11.24
CA HIS A 155 -6.11 10.78 10.34
C HIS A 155 -7.57 10.67 10.79
N GLY A 156 -7.86 9.77 11.73
CA GLY A 156 -9.21 9.53 12.21
C GLY A 156 -9.68 10.53 13.28
N GLU A 157 -10.98 10.49 13.55
CA GLU A 157 -11.63 11.33 14.57
C GLU A 157 -11.52 10.76 15.99
N GLN A 158 -11.07 9.51 16.10
CA GLN A 158 -10.93 8.78 17.36
C GLN A 158 -9.45 8.59 17.73
N PRO A 159 -9.12 8.48 19.03
CA PRO A 159 -7.77 8.13 19.45
C PRO A 159 -7.43 6.69 19.05
N ALA A 160 -6.21 6.46 18.58
CA ALA A 160 -5.68 5.13 18.31
C ALA A 160 -4.88 4.63 19.52
N ARG A 161 -5.26 3.48 20.08
CA ARG A 161 -4.48 2.78 21.11
C ARG A 161 -3.85 1.52 20.53
N PHE A 162 -2.53 1.39 20.65
CA PHE A 162 -1.79 0.25 20.12
C PHE A 162 -0.50 0.01 20.89
N GLU A 163 0.02 -1.20 20.76
CA GLU A 163 1.35 -1.56 21.19
C GLU A 163 2.30 -1.47 20.00
N ILE A 164 3.45 -0.87 20.20
CA ILE A 164 4.52 -0.82 19.19
C ILE A 164 5.62 -1.81 19.53
N SER A 165 6.09 -2.52 18.51
CA SER A 165 7.24 -3.42 18.57
C SER A 165 8.24 -3.03 17.51
N VAL A 166 9.50 -2.85 17.91
CA VAL A 166 10.59 -2.49 16.99
C VAL A 166 11.62 -3.61 16.97
N TYR A 167 11.94 -4.07 15.76
CA TYR A 167 12.91 -5.13 15.53
C TYR A 167 14.09 -4.57 14.73
N GLY A 168 15.31 -4.93 15.14
CA GLY A 168 16.51 -4.62 14.35
C GLY A 168 16.58 -5.38 13.02
N PRO A 169 17.46 -4.94 12.11
CA PRO A 169 17.50 -5.39 10.70
C PRO A 169 17.85 -6.87 10.51
N SER A 170 18.49 -7.51 11.49
CA SER A 170 18.80 -8.94 11.45
C SER A 170 17.66 -9.74 12.08
N GLY A 171 16.94 -10.53 11.28
CA GLY A 171 15.96 -11.53 11.74
C GLY A 171 16.52 -12.65 12.64
N ARG A 172 17.75 -12.52 13.14
CA ARG A 172 18.27 -13.34 14.24
C ARG A 172 17.77 -12.75 15.56
N LYS A 173 17.35 -13.63 16.48
CA LYS A 173 16.75 -13.41 17.81
C LYS A 173 17.58 -12.57 18.81
N ARG A 174 18.54 -11.75 18.35
CA ARG A 174 19.46 -10.94 19.16
C ARG A 174 19.50 -9.46 18.74
N ALA A 175 18.54 -9.00 17.95
CA ALA A 175 18.32 -7.57 17.81
C ALA A 175 17.60 -7.04 19.05
N ALA A 176 17.96 -5.84 19.49
CA ALA A 176 17.23 -5.09 20.50
C ALA A 176 15.72 -5.06 20.19
N VAL A 177 14.91 -5.63 21.08
CA VAL A 177 13.46 -5.73 20.91
C VAL A 177 12.81 -4.87 22.00
N LEU A 178 12.27 -3.73 21.60
CA LEU A 178 11.25 -3.05 22.40
C LEU A 178 9.90 -3.63 21.98
N THR A 179 9.18 -4.29 22.89
CA THR A 179 7.85 -4.87 22.64
C THR A 179 6.84 -4.38 23.66
N GLY A 180 5.61 -4.16 23.23
CA GLY A 180 4.48 -3.98 24.13
C GLY A 180 4.33 -2.60 24.76
N TYR A 181 4.94 -1.55 24.19
CA TYR A 181 4.74 -0.18 24.71
C TYR A 181 3.36 0.33 24.30
N PRO A 182 2.43 0.57 25.25
CA PRO A 182 1.13 1.12 24.92
C PRO A 182 1.30 2.58 24.52
N VAL A 183 0.84 2.91 23.32
CA VAL A 183 0.84 4.25 22.76
C VAL A 183 -0.60 4.65 22.47
N GLU A 184 -0.94 5.88 22.84
CA GLU A 184 -2.18 6.53 22.44
C GLU A 184 -1.85 7.73 21.56
N VAL A 185 -2.43 7.78 20.36
CA VAL A 185 -2.32 8.93 19.44
C VAL A 185 -3.68 9.58 19.34
N LYS A 186 -3.79 10.82 19.82
CA LYS A 186 -5.05 11.56 19.76
C LYS A 186 -5.47 11.83 18.32
N SER A 187 -6.74 12.14 18.14
CA SER A 187 -7.31 12.45 16.84
C SER A 187 -6.56 13.61 16.16
N ARG A 188 -6.28 13.46 14.86
CA ARG A 188 -5.64 14.48 14.00
C ARG A 188 -4.27 14.95 14.48
N GLU A 189 -3.62 14.19 15.36
CA GLU A 189 -2.31 14.53 15.93
C GLU A 189 -1.20 13.65 15.34
N ASN A 190 0.02 14.20 15.33
CA ASN A 190 1.23 13.45 15.05
C ASN A 190 1.87 13.06 16.37
N VAL A 191 2.20 11.78 16.54
CA VAL A 191 3.07 11.34 17.63
C VAL A 191 4.47 11.12 17.10
N ARG A 192 5.47 11.59 17.85
CA ARG A 192 6.87 11.28 17.64
C ARG A 192 7.32 10.42 18.80
N LEU A 193 7.56 9.13 18.53
CA LEU A 193 8.01 8.18 19.53
C LEU A 193 9.53 8.08 19.44
N GLU A 194 10.21 8.36 20.56
CA GLU A 194 11.63 8.12 20.71
C GLU A 194 11.81 6.82 21.49
N LEU A 195 12.27 5.79 20.78
CA LEU A 195 12.37 4.44 21.28
C LEU A 195 13.85 4.11 21.52
N PRO A 196 14.29 3.96 22.78
CA PRO A 196 15.67 3.64 23.10
C PRO A 196 15.96 2.19 22.75
N VAL A 197 16.99 1.96 21.94
CA VAL A 197 17.36 0.63 21.48
C VAL A 197 18.58 0.17 22.27
N GLU A 198 18.37 -0.71 23.25
CA GLU A 198 19.45 -1.26 24.08
C GLU A 198 20.22 -2.36 23.35
N PRO A 199 21.57 -2.43 23.46
CA PRO A 199 22.35 -3.48 22.85
C PRO A 199 21.97 -4.87 23.42
N GLY A 200 21.54 -5.77 22.55
CA GLY A 200 21.31 -7.18 22.90
C GLY A 200 22.63 -7.84 23.34
N GLY A 201 22.60 -8.58 24.45
CA GLY A 201 23.76 -9.05 25.19
C GLY A 201 24.88 -9.78 24.42
N GLN A 202 26.06 -9.70 25.04
CA GLN A 202 27.38 -10.28 24.78
C GLN A 202 27.53 -11.19 23.53
N GLY A 203 28.16 -10.61 22.52
CA GLY A 203 28.73 -11.32 21.37
C GLY A 203 29.15 -10.28 20.34
N ASP A 204 30.34 -10.42 19.78
CA ASP A 204 30.86 -9.54 18.74
C ASP A 204 29.92 -9.57 17.52
N ILE A 205 29.07 -8.55 17.40
CA ILE A 205 28.30 -8.30 16.18
C ILE A 205 28.85 -7.00 15.61
N VAL A 206 29.44 -7.08 14.43
CA VAL A 206 29.84 -5.93 13.62
C VAL A 206 28.55 -5.22 13.21
N TYR A 207 28.25 -4.12 13.90
CA TYR A 207 27.12 -3.22 13.61
C TYR A 207 27.47 -2.32 12.42
N GLU A 208 27.65 -2.90 11.24
CA GLU A 208 27.67 -2.16 9.97
C GLU A 208 26.24 -2.11 9.42
N GLU A 209 25.76 -0.87 9.23
CA GLU A 209 24.45 -0.50 8.69
C GLU A 209 23.21 -0.94 9.50
N TRP A 210 22.75 -0.04 10.37
CA TRP A 210 21.36 -0.05 10.82
C TRP A 210 20.46 0.24 9.60
N GLY A 211 20.05 -0.80 8.88
CA GLY A 211 18.95 -0.70 7.91
C GLY A 211 17.66 -0.21 8.59
N ALA A 212 16.66 0.18 7.78
CA ALA A 212 15.38 0.64 8.31
C ALA A 212 14.79 -0.40 9.30
N PRO A 213 14.41 0.01 10.51
CA PRO A 213 13.85 -0.91 11.51
C PRO A 213 12.54 -1.50 11.00
N ARG A 214 12.26 -2.76 11.33
CA ARG A 214 10.90 -3.30 11.13
C ARG A 214 10.04 -2.88 12.31
N ILE A 215 8.95 -2.19 12.03
CA ILE A 215 8.03 -1.70 13.05
C ILE A 215 6.71 -2.46 12.90
N THR A 216 6.24 -3.04 13.99
CA THR A 216 4.92 -3.67 14.06
C THR A 216 4.08 -2.92 15.08
N ILE A 217 2.84 -2.59 14.70
CA ILE A 217 1.83 -2.09 15.63
C ILE A 217 0.72 -3.14 15.81
N SER A 218 0.27 -3.36 17.04
CA SER A 218 -0.79 -4.31 17.37
C SER A 218 -1.84 -3.69 18.30
N SER A 219 -3.10 -4.02 18.07
CA SER A 219 -4.22 -3.56 18.91
C SER A 219 -5.39 -4.53 18.80
N ALA A 220 -5.92 -4.99 19.95
CA ALA A 220 -7.12 -5.82 20.03
C ALA A 220 -7.13 -7.01 19.04
N GLY A 221 -6.02 -7.76 18.97
CA GLY A 221 -5.89 -8.93 18.08
C GLY A 221 -5.60 -8.61 16.60
N LYS A 222 -5.59 -7.33 16.22
CA LYS A 222 -5.16 -6.86 14.89
C LYS A 222 -3.67 -6.53 14.94
N ARG A 223 -2.93 -6.92 13.91
CA ARG A 223 -1.51 -6.64 13.73
C ARG A 223 -1.29 -5.95 12.39
N ARG A 224 -0.42 -4.95 12.37
CA ARG A 224 0.01 -4.24 11.16
C ARG A 224 1.51 -4.00 11.22
N ASP A 225 2.20 -4.46 10.19
CA ASP A 225 3.61 -4.14 9.97
C ASP A 225 3.70 -2.84 9.14
N LEU A 226 4.66 -1.97 9.48
CA LEU A 226 4.91 -0.65 8.91
C LEU A 226 6.21 -0.63 8.11
#